data_AF-A0A955K4G8-F1
#
_entry.id   AF-A0A955K4G8-F1
#
_cell.length_a   1.000
_cell.length_b   1.000
_cell.length_c   1.000
_cell.angle_alpha   90.00
_cell.angle_beta   90.00
_cell.angle_gamma   90.00
#
_symmetry.space_group_name_H-M   'P 1'
#
loop_
_entity.id
_entity.type
_entity.pdbx_description
1 polymer ?
#
loop_
_entity_poly.entity_id
_entity_poly.type
_entity_poly.pdbx_seq_one_letter_code
_entity_poly.pdbx_strand_id
1 'polypeptide(L)'
;MLEKLKNHKATDRVMVYIKSLNDIRNVGLLIFLIIVLLVTWSGVRVVQDNYDWQKKISVLKQQNEIKQMENANLALRNKYLETDEYLELVARKQYNKALPGETMLIVPKAVALKHAVDNPVVEEPKIESIEGTGSKYERNFNAWLDFLFR
;
A
#
# COMPACT_ATOMS: atom_id res chain seq x y z
N MET A 1 -38.13 -51.62 12.57
CA MET A 1 -38.13 -52.42 11.31
C MET A 1 -37.81 -51.61 10.05
N LEU A 2 -38.02 -50.28 10.02
CA LEU A 2 -37.81 -49.45 8.81
C LEU A 2 -36.35 -49.10 8.50
N GLU A 3 -35.47 -49.03 9.50
CA GLU A 3 -34.03 -48.73 9.27
C GLU A 3 -33.30 -49.82 8.48
N LYS A 4 -33.62 -51.10 8.72
CA LYS A 4 -33.00 -52.22 8.00
C LYS A 4 -33.31 -52.20 6.50
N LEU A 5 -34.51 -51.77 6.12
CA LEU A 5 -34.92 -51.66 4.71
C LEU A 5 -34.25 -50.48 3.99
N LYS A 6 -33.99 -49.37 4.70
CA LYS A 6 -33.30 -48.20 4.13
C LYS A 6 -31.81 -48.47 3.91
N ASN A 7 -31.16 -49.15 4.86
CA ASN A 7 -29.77 -49.55 4.71
C ASN A 7 -29.56 -50.56 3.59
N HIS A 8 -30.46 -51.55 3.43
CA HIS A 8 -30.34 -52.54 2.35
C HIS A 8 -30.41 -51.90 0.96
N LYS A 9 -31.36 -50.97 0.74
CA LYS A 9 -31.46 -50.22 -0.53
C LYS A 9 -30.29 -49.27 -0.78
N ALA A 10 -29.63 -48.77 0.26
CA ALA A 10 -28.42 -47.96 0.12
C ALA A 10 -27.21 -48.83 -0.25
N THR A 11 -27.05 -49.98 0.41
CA THR A 11 -25.99 -50.95 0.10
C THR A 11 -26.14 -51.51 -1.31
N ASP A 12 -27.37 -51.78 -1.75
CA ASP A 12 -27.61 -52.34 -3.09
C ASP A 12 -27.27 -51.33 -4.19
N ARG A 13 -27.60 -50.05 -3.99
CA ARG A 13 -27.21 -48.98 -4.93
C ARG A 13 -25.70 -48.84 -5.00
N VAL A 14 -25.01 -48.79 -3.87
CA VAL A 14 -23.55 -48.74 -3.80
C VAL A 14 -22.94 -49.97 -4.48
N MET A 15 -23.52 -51.16 -4.30
CA MET A 15 -23.02 -52.39 -4.89
C MET A 15 -23.23 -52.44 -6.42
N VAL A 16 -24.32 -51.88 -6.93
CA VAL A 16 -24.55 -51.69 -8.38
C VAL A 16 -23.54 -50.70 -8.98
N TYR A 17 -23.23 -49.60 -8.28
CA TYR A 17 -22.18 -48.67 -8.70
C TYR A 17 -20.79 -49.32 -8.66
N ILE A 18 -20.46 -50.08 -7.62
CA ILE A 18 -19.18 -50.81 -7.53
C ILE A 18 -19.07 -51.85 -8.65
N LYS A 19 -20.18 -52.51 -9.01
CA LYS A 19 -20.19 -53.50 -10.10
C LYS A 19 -20.07 -52.84 -11.48
N SER A 20 -20.59 -51.62 -11.66
CA SER A 20 -20.43 -50.85 -12.90
C SER A 20 -19.04 -50.21 -13.04
N LEU A 21 -18.28 -50.07 -11.96
CA LEU A 21 -16.87 -49.64 -11.99
C LEU A 21 -15.92 -50.70 -12.55
N ASN A 22 -16.34 -51.96 -12.72
CA ASN A 22 -15.53 -52.99 -13.37
C ASN A 22 -15.58 -52.94 -14.91
N ASP A 23 -16.43 -52.09 -15.49
CA ASP A 23 -16.48 -51.88 -16.94
C ASP A 23 -15.33 -50.94 -17.36
N ILE A 24 -14.51 -51.40 -18.31
CA ILE A 24 -13.36 -50.66 -18.87
C ILE A 24 -13.75 -49.25 -19.33
N ARG A 25 -14.98 -49.07 -19.81
CA ARG A 25 -15.49 -47.76 -20.24
C ARG A 25 -15.65 -46.79 -19.08
N ASN A 26 -16.17 -47.25 -17.95
CA ASN A 26 -16.39 -46.42 -16.76
C ASN A 26 -15.07 -46.12 -16.04
N VAL A 27 -14.14 -47.07 -16.04
CA VAL A 27 -12.76 -46.84 -15.54
C VAL A 27 -12.06 -45.77 -16.36
N GLY A 28 -12.15 -45.84 -17.70
CA GLY A 28 -11.58 -44.83 -18.59
C GLY A 28 -12.15 -43.43 -18.34
N LEU A 29 -13.48 -43.31 -18.18
CA LEU A 29 -14.14 -42.05 -17.84
C LEU A 29 -13.71 -41.52 -16.47
N LEU A 30 -13.53 -42.39 -15.48
CA LEU A 30 -13.10 -42.00 -14.13
C LEU A 30 -11.65 -41.50 -14.12
N ILE A 31 -10.75 -42.19 -14.83
CA ILE A 31 -9.36 -41.73 -15.01
C ILE A 31 -9.33 -40.38 -15.74
N PHE A 32 -10.12 -40.23 -16.81
CA PHE A 32 -10.22 -38.98 -17.53
C PHE A 32 -10.69 -37.83 -16.61
N LEU A 33 -11.71 -38.06 -15.79
CA LEU A 33 -12.20 -37.07 -14.84
C LEU A 33 -11.13 -36.68 -13.82
N ILE A 34 -10.36 -37.64 -13.30
CA ILE A 34 -9.24 -37.37 -12.38
C ILE A 34 -8.18 -36.52 -13.08
N ILE A 35 -7.80 -36.85 -14.32
CA ILE A 35 -6.81 -36.08 -15.08
C ILE A 35 -7.28 -34.65 -15.28
N VAL A 36 -8.54 -34.45 -15.69
CA VAL A 36 -9.11 -33.11 -15.88
C VAL A 36 -9.05 -32.31 -14.57
N LEU A 37 -9.46 -32.89 -13.45
CA LEU A 37 -9.39 -32.21 -12.15
C LEU A 37 -7.95 -31.85 -11.75
N LEU A 38 -6.99 -32.75 -11.97
CA LEU A 38 -5.58 -32.49 -11.69
C LEU A 38 -5.02 -31.34 -12.55
N VAL A 39 -5.35 -31.33 -13.84
CA VAL A 39 -4.93 -30.27 -14.77
C VAL A 39 -5.56 -28.93 -14.39
N THR A 40 -6.86 -28.91 -14.10
CA THR A 40 -7.57 -27.70 -13.66
C THR A 40 -6.96 -27.15 -12.37
N TRP A 41 -6.68 -28.01 -11.40
CA TRP A 41 -6.08 -27.61 -10.12
C TRP A 41 -4.65 -27.08 -10.29
N SER A 42 -3.85 -27.71 -11.16
CA SER A 42 -2.52 -27.23 -11.51
C SER A 42 -2.58 -25.87 -12.21
N GLY A 43 -3.53 -25.66 -13.13
CA GLY A 43 -3.71 -24.40 -13.84
C GLY A 43 -4.03 -23.24 -12.90
N VAL A 44 -4.94 -23.46 -11.94
CA VAL A 44 -5.29 -22.44 -10.93
C VAL A 44 -4.08 -22.03 -10.10
N ARG A 45 -3.27 -23.00 -9.63
CA ARG A 45 -2.05 -22.71 -8.86
C ARG A 45 -1.04 -21.86 -9.64
N VAL A 46 -0.81 -22.18 -10.91
CA VAL A 46 0.13 -21.42 -11.76
C VAL A 46 -0.30 -19.95 -11.89
N VAL A 47 -1.60 -19.71 -12.06
CA VAL A 47 -2.14 -18.33 -12.13
C VAL A 47 -1.96 -17.61 -10.80
N GLN A 48 -2.26 -18.27 -9.68
CA GLN A 48 -2.07 -17.70 -8.36
C GLN A 48 -0.59 -17.36 -8.09
N ASP A 49 0.31 -18.30 -8.35
CA ASP A 49 1.74 -18.10 -8.17
C ASP A 49 2.21 -16.92 -9.02
N ASN A 50 1.84 -16.87 -10.30
CA ASN A 50 2.20 -15.78 -11.20
C ASN A 50 1.74 -14.42 -10.66
N TYR A 51 0.51 -14.34 -10.16
CA TYR A 51 0.00 -13.12 -9.53
C TYR A 51 0.82 -12.71 -8.29
N ASP A 52 1.18 -13.67 -7.44
CA ASP A 52 2.01 -13.40 -6.26
C ASP A 52 3.43 -12.94 -6.64
N TRP A 53 4.02 -13.51 -7.69
CA TRP A 53 5.29 -13.04 -8.24
C TRP A 53 5.18 -11.62 -8.78
N GLN A 54 4.13 -11.30 -9.56
CA GLN A 54 3.89 -9.94 -10.06
C GLN A 54 3.72 -8.94 -8.92
N LYS A 55 2.99 -9.30 -7.86
CA LYS A 55 2.81 -8.46 -6.68
C LYS A 55 4.15 -8.17 -6.00
N LYS A 56 5.00 -9.18 -5.80
CA LYS A 56 6.35 -9.00 -5.22
C LYS A 56 7.22 -8.10 -6.08
N ILE A 57 7.21 -8.28 -7.41
CA ILE A 57 7.95 -7.43 -8.35
C ILE A 57 7.48 -5.98 -8.25
N SER A 58 6.17 -5.75 -8.22
CA SER A 58 5.61 -4.41 -8.10
C SER A 58 6.08 -3.71 -6.82
N VAL A 59 6.01 -4.40 -5.68
CA VAL A 59 6.49 -3.88 -4.40
C VAL A 59 7.99 -3.57 -4.45
N LEU A 60 8.82 -4.47 -4.97
CA LEU A 60 10.25 -4.26 -5.09
C LEU A 60 10.60 -3.10 -6.02
N LYS A 61 9.86 -2.94 -7.12
CA LYS A 61 10.03 -1.84 -8.06
C LYS A 61 9.71 -0.50 -7.41
N GLN A 62 8.59 -0.42 -6.68
CA GLN A 62 8.21 0.77 -5.94
C GLN A 62 9.24 1.12 -4.85
N GLN A 63 9.73 0.13 -4.10
CA GLN A 63 10.77 0.35 -3.11
C GLN A 63 12.08 0.85 -3.74
N ASN A 64 12.45 0.33 -4.90
CA ASN A 64 13.64 0.78 -5.62
C ASN A 64 13.47 2.22 -6.11
N GLU A 65 12.32 2.56 -6.67
CA GLU A 65 12.02 3.93 -7.11
C GLU A 65 12.10 4.94 -5.96
N ILE A 66 11.52 4.61 -4.80
CA ILE A 66 11.64 5.45 -3.59
C ILE A 66 13.12 5.65 -3.21
N LYS A 67 13.91 4.57 -3.16
CA LYS A 67 15.33 4.67 -2.83
C LYS A 67 16.13 5.49 -3.85
N GLN A 68 15.78 5.41 -5.13
CA GLN A 68 16.39 6.23 -6.17
C GLN A 68 16.08 7.72 -5.95
N MET A 69 14.83 8.04 -5.63
CA MET A 69 14.43 9.41 -5.29
C MET A 69 15.13 9.92 -4.04
N GLU A 70 15.25 9.10 -2.99
CA GLU A 70 15.99 9.42 -1.76
C GLU A 70 17.46 9.71 -2.06
N ASN A 71 18.11 8.86 -2.86
CA ASN A 71 19.49 9.06 -3.27
C ASN A 71 19.67 10.34 -4.11
N ALA A 72 18.75 10.62 -5.04
CA ALA A 72 18.77 11.83 -5.84
C ALA A 72 18.58 13.09 -4.96
N ASN A 73 17.67 13.01 -3.98
CA ASN A 73 17.45 14.08 -3.01
C ASN A 73 18.70 14.31 -2.15
N LEU A 74 19.32 13.24 -1.67
CA LEU A 74 20.56 13.30 -0.88
C LEU A 74 21.71 13.91 -1.70
N ALA A 75 21.87 13.51 -2.96
CA ALA A 75 22.85 14.09 -3.86
C ALA A 75 22.61 15.59 -4.09
N LEU A 76 21.35 16.00 -4.26
CA LEU A 76 21.00 17.42 -4.39
C LEU A 76 21.30 18.21 -3.11
N ARG A 77 20.99 17.64 -1.93
CA ARG A 77 21.32 18.24 -0.64
C ARG A 77 22.82 18.41 -0.48
N ASN A 78 23.62 17.40 -0.79
CA ASN A 78 25.07 17.49 -0.71
C ASN A 78 25.59 18.62 -1.61
N LYS A 79 25.13 18.68 -2.87
CA LYS A 79 25.48 19.78 -3.77
C LYS A 79 25.09 21.15 -3.22
N TYR A 80 23.90 21.28 -2.63
CA TYR A 80 23.46 22.53 -2.00
C TYR A 80 24.37 22.94 -0.84
N LEU A 81 24.82 21.99 -0.01
CA LEU A 81 25.75 22.25 1.09
C LEU A 81 27.15 22.65 0.62
N GLU A 82 27.51 22.30 -0.61
CA GLU A 82 28.77 22.68 -1.26
C GLU A 82 28.69 24.06 -1.93
N THR A 83 27.52 24.68 -2.06
CA THR A 83 27.43 25.98 -2.74
C THR A 83 27.95 27.13 -1.89
N ASP A 84 28.48 28.15 -2.56
CA ASP A 84 29.00 29.35 -1.91
C ASP A 84 27.89 30.09 -1.15
N GLU A 85 26.65 30.10 -1.66
CA GLU A 85 25.53 30.74 -0.97
C GLU A 85 25.19 30.05 0.35
N TYR A 86 25.26 28.71 0.40
CA TYR A 86 25.07 28.00 1.65
C TYR A 86 26.19 28.32 2.64
N LEU A 87 27.45 28.28 2.20
CA LEU A 87 28.60 28.63 3.02
C LEU A 87 28.52 30.08 3.55
N GLU A 88 28.06 31.00 2.72
CA GLU A 88 27.84 32.40 3.09
C GLU A 88 26.73 32.54 4.14
N LEU A 89 25.58 31.89 3.93
CA LEU A 89 24.47 31.90 4.89
C LEU A 89 24.89 31.33 6.24
N VAL A 90 25.66 30.24 6.24
CA VAL A 90 26.24 29.66 7.46
C VAL A 90 27.24 30.62 8.08
N ALA A 91 28.11 31.25 7.30
CA ALA A 91 29.09 32.21 7.80
C ALA A 91 28.45 33.43 8.46
N ARG A 92 27.34 33.91 7.88
CA ARG A 92 26.54 34.99 8.45
C ARG A 92 25.88 34.56 9.76
N LYS A 93 25.22 33.39 9.79
CA LYS A 93 24.46 32.91 10.95
C LYS A 93 25.33 32.48 12.12
N GLN A 94 26.43 31.76 11.86
CA GLN A 94 27.24 31.14 12.91
C GLN A 94 28.41 32.02 13.34
N TYR A 95 29.01 32.76 12.42
CA TYR A 95 30.23 33.52 12.68
C TYR A 95 30.02 35.04 12.66
N ASN A 96 28.78 35.52 12.46
CA ASN A 96 28.45 36.94 12.31
C ASN A 96 29.35 37.65 11.28
N LYS A 97 29.76 36.92 10.24
CA LYS A 97 30.61 37.45 9.16
C LYS A 97 29.73 38.06 8.07
N ALA A 98 30.17 39.16 7.50
CA ALA A 98 29.56 39.78 6.33
C ALA A 98 30.54 39.72 5.15
N LEU A 99 30.02 39.85 3.93
CA LEU A 99 30.86 40.04 2.74
C LEU A 99 31.63 41.36 2.83
N PRO A 100 32.78 41.49 2.15
CA PRO A 100 33.52 42.74 2.09
C PRO A 100 32.63 43.87 1.54
N GLY A 101 32.48 44.97 2.29
CA GLY A 101 31.63 46.10 1.93
C GLY A 101 30.21 46.07 2.50
N GLU A 102 29.81 44.98 3.16
CA GLU A 102 28.52 44.89 3.86
C GLU A 102 28.64 45.11 5.37
N THR A 103 27.62 45.72 5.98
CA THR A 103 27.53 45.91 7.44
C THR A 103 26.44 45.00 8.01
N MET A 104 26.83 44.07 8.88
CA MET A 104 25.88 43.19 9.57
C MET A 104 25.33 43.87 10.83
N LEU A 105 24.01 43.96 10.93
CA LEU A 105 23.30 44.47 12.11
C LEU A 105 22.62 43.33 12.85
N ILE A 106 23.07 43.05 14.08
CA ILE A 106 22.46 42.04 14.96
C ILE A 106 21.37 42.73 15.78
N VAL A 107 20.12 42.42 15.49
CA VAL A 107 18.97 43.00 16.20
C VAL A 107 18.49 42.04 17.30
N PRO A 108 18.33 42.51 18.55
CA PRO A 108 17.78 41.68 19.62
C PRO A 108 16.37 41.19 19.27
N LYS A 109 16.09 39.91 19.58
CA LYS A 109 14.82 39.25 19.25
C LYS A 109 13.59 40.06 19.70
N ALA A 110 13.64 40.66 20.89
CA ALA A 110 12.55 41.48 21.42
C ALA A 110 12.21 42.67 20.52
N VAL A 111 13.22 43.31 19.94
CA VAL A 111 13.04 44.45 19.02
C VAL A 111 12.54 43.95 17.66
N ALA A 112 13.13 42.86 17.15
CA ALA A 112 12.71 42.27 15.88
C ALA A 112 11.23 41.83 15.91
N LEU A 113 10.78 41.18 16.99
CA LEU A 113 9.38 40.73 17.13
C LEU A 113 8.39 41.89 17.28
N LYS A 114 8.81 43.00 17.90
CA LYS A 114 7.96 44.19 18.05
C LYS A 114 7.69 44.89 16.70
N HIS A 115 8.60 44.74 15.75
CA HIS A 115 8.54 45.37 14.43
C HIS A 115 8.34 44.36 13.28
N ALA A 116 8.19 43.08 13.60
CA ALA A 116 7.84 42.07 12.61
C ALA A 116 6.40 42.33 12.15
N VAL A 117 6.20 42.39 10.84
CA VAL A 117 4.85 42.30 10.27
C VAL A 117 4.31 40.92 10.69
N ASP A 118 3.06 40.86 11.15
CA ASP A 118 2.38 39.58 11.33
C ASP A 118 2.45 38.86 9.99
N ASN A 119 3.37 37.89 9.89
CA ASN A 119 3.37 36.96 8.78
C ASN A 119 1.94 36.40 8.78
N PRO A 120 1.24 36.31 7.64
CA PRO A 120 -0.03 35.60 7.61
C PRO A 120 0.30 34.25 8.22
N VAL A 121 -0.26 34.02 9.42
CA VAL A 121 -0.19 32.72 10.06
C VAL A 121 -0.74 31.83 8.97
N VAL A 122 0.13 31.01 8.38
CA VAL A 122 -0.35 29.88 7.60
C VAL A 122 -1.08 29.09 8.66
N GLU A 123 -2.38 29.36 8.79
CA GLU A 123 -3.26 28.58 9.62
C GLU A 123 -3.01 27.17 9.13
N GLU A 124 -2.32 26.37 9.96
CA GLU A 124 -2.28 24.93 9.73
C GLU A 124 -3.73 24.55 9.46
N PRO A 125 -4.03 23.89 8.33
CA PRO A 125 -5.41 23.64 7.93
C PRO A 125 -6.09 23.03 9.14
N LYS A 126 -7.00 23.81 9.74
CA LYS A 126 -7.75 23.39 10.90
C LYS A 126 -8.51 22.18 10.40
N ILE A 127 -8.02 20.99 10.73
CA ILE A 127 -8.70 19.75 10.42
C ILE A 127 -9.95 19.85 11.26
N GLU A 128 -11.03 20.36 10.65
CA GLU A 128 -12.34 20.36 11.25
C GLU A 128 -12.61 18.89 11.58
N SER A 129 -12.58 18.57 12.87
CA SER A 129 -13.04 17.29 13.35
C SER A 129 -14.46 17.16 12.84
N ILE A 130 -14.69 16.21 11.94
CA ILE A 130 -16.02 15.91 11.42
C ILE A 130 -16.84 15.43 12.62
N GLU A 131 -17.54 16.37 13.27
CA GLU A 131 -18.47 16.09 14.36
C GLU A 131 -19.72 15.47 13.74
N GLY A 132 -19.60 14.19 13.40
CA GLY A 132 -20.70 13.35 12.92
C GLY A 132 -21.04 12.30 13.97
N THR A 133 -22.31 12.25 14.39
CA THR A 133 -22.85 11.15 15.19
C THR A 133 -22.79 9.86 14.35
N GLY A 134 -21.92 8.92 14.75
CA GLY A 134 -21.73 7.67 14.00
C GLY A 134 -20.43 6.93 14.31
N SER A 135 -20.28 5.74 13.74
CA SER A 135 -19.04 4.96 13.80
C SER A 135 -17.92 5.61 12.98
N LYS A 136 -16.64 5.32 13.29
CA LYS A 136 -15.49 5.89 12.57
C LYS A 136 -15.53 5.63 11.06
N TYR A 137 -16.07 4.47 10.66
CA TYR A 137 -16.17 4.07 9.24
C TYR A 137 -17.22 4.88 8.47
N GLU A 138 -18.36 5.17 9.11
CA GLU A 138 -19.46 5.94 8.50
C GLU A 138 -19.03 7.38 8.21
N ARG A 139 -18.34 8.01 9.16
CA ARG A 139 -17.79 9.36 8.97
C ARG A 139 -16.80 9.43 7.81
N ASN A 140 -15.88 8.45 7.73
CA ASN A 140 -14.88 8.44 6.66
C ASN A 140 -15.54 8.23 5.28
N PHE A 141 -16.52 7.32 5.19
CA PHE A 141 -17.24 7.09 3.94
C PHE A 141 -18.03 8.34 3.49
N ASN A 142 -18.74 8.99 4.40
CA ASN A 142 -19.47 10.22 4.11
C ASN A 142 -18.52 11.37 3.68
N ALA A 143 -17.34 11.48 4.31
CA ALA A 143 -16.33 12.45 3.90
C ALA A 143 -15.83 12.22 2.47
N TRP A 144 -15.65 10.96 2.08
CA TRP A 144 -15.26 10.60 0.70
C TRP A 144 -16.38 10.85 -0.31
N LEU A 145 -17.64 10.58 0.05
CA LEU A 145 -18.77 10.91 -0.82
C LEU A 145 -18.90 12.43 -1.03
N ASP A 146 -18.80 13.22 0.04
CA ASP A 146 -18.85 14.68 -0.07
C ASP A 146 -17.71 15.21 -0.94
N PHE A 147 -16.49 14.70 -0.77
CA PHE A 147 -15.34 15.09 -1.59
C PHE A 147 -15.53 14.77 -3.09
N LEU A 148 -16.10 13.61 -3.43
CA LEU A 148 -16.22 13.17 -4.82
C LEU A 148 -17.39 13.83 -5.57
N PHE A 149 -18.40 14.32 -4.85
CA PHE A 149 -19.66 14.77 -5.45
C PHE A 149 -20.04 16.21 -5.11
N ARG A 150 -19.11 17.01 -4.60
CA ARG A 150 -19.26 18.44 -4.32
C ARG A 150 -18.55 19.31 -5.34
#